data_AF-A3TQK1-F1
#
_entry.id   AF-A3TQK1-F1
#
_cell.length_a   1.000
_cell.length_b   1.000
_cell.length_c   1.000
_cell.angle_alpha   90.00
_cell.angle_beta   90.00
_cell.angle_gamma   90.00
#
_symmetry.space_group_name_H-M   'P 1'
#
loop_
_entity.id
_entity.type
_entity.pdbx_description
1 polymer ?
#
loop_
_entity_poly.entity_id
_entity_poly.type
_entity_poly.pdbx_seq_one_letter_code
_entity_poly.pdbx_strand_id
1 'polypeptide(L)' 'MIVPDTEVPGIDTVHGRVDFLQLVGITQPELDWIAGESADGAADRARELVARMAANGDVRLTTDLDRTESFV' A
#
# COMPACT_ATOMS: atom_id res chain seq x y z
N MET A 1 3.03 -5.21 -1.08
CA MET A 1 2.09 -4.35 -1.83
C MET A 1 2.84 -3.14 -2.36
N ILE A 2 2.42 -2.54 -3.49
CA ILE A 2 3.04 -1.34 -4.06
C ILE A 2 2.01 -0.20 -4.05
N VAL A 3 2.40 0.96 -3.53
CA VAL A 3 1.56 2.17 -3.45
C VAL A 3 2.38 3.39 -3.88
N PRO A 4 1.76 4.53 -4.26
CA PRO A 4 2.47 5.80 -4.38
C PRO A 4 3.16 6.15 -3.06
N ASP A 5 4.36 6.71 -3.14
CA ASP A 5 5.09 7.16 -1.95
C ASP A 5 4.29 8.21 -1.17
N THR A 6 4.25 8.08 0.15
CA THR A 6 3.44 8.93 1.02
C THR A 6 4.06 10.31 1.28
N GLU A 7 5.37 10.48 1.03
CA GLU A 7 6.11 11.71 1.27
C GLU A 7 6.66 12.36 -0.01
N VAL A 8 7.08 11.56 -0.99
CA VAL A 8 7.74 12.07 -2.20
C VAL A 8 6.76 12.12 -3.37
N PRO A 9 6.27 13.32 -3.77
CA PRO A 9 5.43 13.44 -4.95
C PRO A 9 6.26 13.21 -6.23
N GLY A 10 5.58 12.79 -7.30
CA GLY A 10 6.22 12.67 -8.61
C GLY A 10 6.77 14.01 -9.11
N ILE A 11 7.89 13.95 -9.81
CA ILE A 11 8.61 15.12 -10.35
C ILE A 11 8.68 15.07 -11.87
N ASP A 12 8.44 16.20 -12.51
CA ASP A 12 8.64 16.34 -13.96
C ASP A 12 10.09 16.71 -14.25
N THR A 13 10.74 15.92 -15.10
CA THR A 13 12.13 16.13 -15.50
C THR A 13 12.20 16.42 -17.00
N VAL A 14 13.37 16.88 -17.46
CA VAL A 14 13.63 17.06 -18.90
C VAL A 14 13.51 15.76 -19.71
N HIS A 15 13.50 14.60 -19.05
CA HIS A 15 13.37 13.28 -19.67
C HIS A 15 11.99 12.63 -19.43
N GLY A 16 11.03 13.37 -18.86
CA GLY A 16 9.69 12.86 -18.51
C GLY A 16 9.43 12.83 -17.01
N ARG A 17 8.26 12.31 -16.64
CA ARG A 17 7.78 12.25 -15.26
C ARG A 17 8.38 11.07 -14.51
N VAL A 18 8.85 11.31 -13.28
CA VAL A 18 9.33 10.31 -12.35
C VAL A 18 8.35 10.24 -11.18
N ASP A 19 7.75 9.08 -10.98
CA ASP A 19 6.93 8.78 -9.80
C ASP A 19 7.71 7.92 -8.81
N PHE A 20 7.41 8.10 -7.52
CA PHE A 20 7.98 7.33 -6.44
C PHE A 20 6.95 6.32 -5.94
N LEU A 21 7.38 5.07 -5.85
CA LEU A 21 6.56 3.96 -5.39
C LEU A 21 7.15 3.41 -4.09
N GLN A 22 6.30 3.25 -3.09
CA GLN A 22 6.63 2.66 -1.81
C GLN A 22 6.25 1.18 -1.78
N LEU A 23 7.16 0.37 -1.25
CA LEU A 23 6.90 -1.02 -0.93
C LEU A 23 6.35 -1.10 0.49
N VAL A 24 5.17 -1.69 0.63
CA VAL A 24 4.50 -1.89 1.93
C VAL A 24 4.43 -3.38 2.23
N GLY A 25 5.03 -3.79 3.35
CA GLY A 25 4.92 -5.13 3.90
C GLY A 25 3.51 -5.38 4.45
N ILE A 26 2.89 -6.44 3.97
CA ILE A 26 1.56 -6.89 4.40
C ILE A 26 1.64 -8.33 4.86
N THR A 27 0.69 -8.76 5.68
CA THR A 27 0.59 -10.14 6.16
C THR A 27 0.04 -11.05 5.06
N GLN A 28 0.21 -12.37 5.21
CA GLN A 28 -0.35 -13.34 4.27
C GLN A 28 -1.89 -13.26 4.17
N PRO A 29 -2.66 -13.16 5.29
CA PRO A 29 -4.12 -12.99 5.20
C PRO A 29 -4.55 -11.75 4.41
N GLU A 30 -3.82 -10.62 4.55
CA GLU A 30 -4.07 -9.40 3.79
C GLU A 30 -3.83 -9.61 2.29
N LEU A 31 -2.76 -10.33 1.94
CA LEU A 31 -2.48 -10.69 0.55
C LEU A 31 -3.56 -11.62 -0.03
N ASP A 32 -3.94 -12.66 0.70
CA ASP A 32 -4.98 -13.60 0.28
C ASP A 32 -6.33 -12.91 0.10
N TRP A 33 -6.65 -11.97 1.00
CA TRP A 33 -7.84 -11.14 0.89
C TRP A 33 -7.81 -10.27 -0.37
N ILE A 34 -6.69 -9.62 -0.70
CA ILE A 34 -6.58 -8.85 -1.95
C ILE A 34 -6.65 -9.75 -3.18
N ALA A 35 -5.90 -10.86 -3.18
CA ALA A 35 -5.76 -11.78 -4.31
C ALA A 35 -7.01 -12.62 -4.58
N GLY A 36 -7.93 -12.72 -3.62
CA GLY A 36 -9.23 -13.38 -3.79
C GLY A 36 -10.20 -12.64 -4.71
N GLU A 37 -9.86 -11.45 -5.20
CA GLU A 37 -10.68 -10.65 -6.12
C GLU A 37 -10.18 -10.68 -7.56
N SER A 38 -11.05 -10.19 -8.46
CA SER A 38 -10.65 -9.75 -9.80
C SER A 38 -9.55 -8.66 -9.73
N ALA A 39 -8.86 -8.40 -10.84
CA ALA A 39 -7.82 -7.36 -10.87
C ALA A 39 -8.32 -5.97 -10.42
N ASP A 40 -9.52 -5.58 -10.86
CA ASP A 40 -10.13 -4.31 -10.44
C ASP A 40 -10.52 -4.34 -8.95
N GLY A 41 -11.12 -5.44 -8.49
CA GLY A 41 -11.46 -5.63 -7.07
C GLY A 41 -10.25 -5.71 -6.15
N ALA A 42 -9.13 -6.24 -6.63
CA ALA A 42 -7.87 -6.30 -5.89
C ALA A 42 -7.29 -4.90 -5.68
N ALA A 43 -7.42 -4.01 -6.67
CA ALA A 43 -7.01 -2.61 -6.53
C ALA A 43 -7.88 -1.89 -5.49
N ASP A 44 -9.18 -2.14 -5.46
CA ASP A 44 -10.08 -1.56 -4.46
C ASP A 44 -9.81 -2.09 -3.06
N ARG A 45 -9.60 -3.39 -2.89
CA ARG A 45 -9.18 -3.99 -1.59
C ARG A 45 -7.84 -3.45 -1.12
N ALA A 46 -6.87 -3.27 -2.01
CA ALA A 46 -5.59 -2.67 -1.66
C ALA A 46 -5.76 -1.23 -1.14
N ARG A 47 -6.61 -0.41 -1.77
CA ARG A 47 -6.94 0.95 -1.29
C ARG A 47 -7.64 0.91 0.06
N GLU A 48 -8.56 -0.02 0.25
CA GLU A 48 -9.25 -0.21 1.52
C GLU A 48 -8.28 -0.62 2.64
N LEU A 49 -7.37 -1.55 2.39
CA LEU A 49 -6.33 -1.95 3.34
C LEU A 49 -5.48 -0.75 3.77
N VAL A 50 -5.02 0.06 2.80
CA VAL A 50 -4.26 1.28 3.07
C VAL A 50 -5.05 2.24 3.97
N ALA A 51 -6.35 2.41 3.72
CA ALA A 51 -7.21 3.27 4.55
C ALA A 51 -7.34 2.72 5.98
N ARG A 52 -7.43 1.39 6.16
CA ARG A 52 -7.47 0.76 7.49
C ARG A 52 -6.14 0.92 8.25
N MET A 53 -5.01 0.74 7.58
CA MET A 53 -3.67 0.97 8.15
C MET A 53 -3.51 2.41 8.62
N ALA A 54 -3.89 3.38 7.77
CA ALA A 54 -3.85 4.79 8.11
C ALA A 54 -4.77 5.15 9.29
N ALA A 55 -5.97 4.55 9.36
CA ALA A 55 -6.89 4.74 10.48
C ALA A 55 -6.35 4.20 11.82
N ASN A 56 -5.46 3.20 11.76
CA ASN A 56 -4.76 2.66 12.94
C ASN A 56 -3.46 3.44 13.28
N GLY A 57 -3.22 4.58 12.64
CA GLY A 57 -2.08 5.46 12.94
C GLY A 57 -0.85 5.24 12.05
N ASP A 58 -0.86 4.24 11.17
CA ASP A 58 0.23 4.02 10.21
C ASP A 58 0.02 4.85 8.93
N VAL A 59 0.06 6.17 9.11
CA VAL A 59 -0.18 7.16 8.04
C VAL A 59 0.89 7.10 6.95
N ARG A 60 2.11 6.66 7.29
CA ARG A 60 3.25 6.56 6.37
C ARG A 60 3.41 5.18 5.76
N LEU A 61 2.56 4.22 6.13
CA LEU A 61 2.63 2.82 5.68
C LEU A 61 4.02 2.21 5.92
N THR A 62 4.60 2.52 7.08
CA THR A 62 5.93 2.04 7.47
C THR A 62 5.83 0.55 7.75
N THR A 63 6.69 -0.25 7.12
CA THR A 63 6.66 -1.69 7.35
C THR A 63 7.23 -2.02 8.73
N ASP A 64 6.33 -2.35 9.66
CA ASP A 64 6.68 -2.94 10.94
C ASP A 64 6.85 -4.47 10.79
N LEU A 65 8.07 -4.95 11.00
CA LEU A 65 8.41 -6.38 10.90
C LEU A 65 8.04 -7.17 12.16
N ASP A 66 7.76 -6.50 13.27
CA ASP A 66 7.33 -7.14 14.53
C ASP A 66 5.81 -7.26 14.60
N ARG A 67 5.07 -6.68 13.65
CA ARG A 67 3.60 -6.74 13.57
C ARG A 67 3.12 -8.18 13.37
N THR A 68 2.22 -8.61 14.25
CA THR A 68 1.58 -9.95 14.19
C THR A 68 0.08 -9.91 13.86
N GLU A 69 -0.53 -8.73 13.90
CA GLU A 69 -1.97 -8.54 13.68
C GLU A 69 -2.27 -8.11 12.23
N SER A 70 -3.43 -8.55 11.73
CA SER A 70 -3.97 -8.25 10.39
C SER A 70 -5.00 -7.13 10.45
N PHE A 71 -5.07 -6.29 9.41
CA PHE A 71 -6.11 -5.27 9.24
C PHE A 71 -7.32 -5.75 8.42
N VAL A 72 -7.32 -7.02 7.99
CA VAL A 72 -8.45 -7.69 7.31
C VAL A 72 -9.09 -8.73 8.19
#